data_AF-A0A554JFG0-F1
#
_entry.id   AF-A0A554JFG0-F1
#
_cell.length_a   1.000
_cell.length_b   1.000
_cell.length_c   1.000
_cell.angle_alpha   90.00
_cell.angle_beta   90.00
_cell.angle_gamma   90.00
#
_symmetry.space_group_name_H-M   'P 1'
#
loop_
_entity.id
_entity.type
_entity.pdbx_description
1 polymer ?
#
loop_
_entity_poly.entity_id
_entity_poly.type
_entity_poly.pdbx_seq_one_letter_code
_entity_poly.pdbx_strand_id
1 'polypeptide(L)'
;DEKFATRYVKSGETAGEYRARDIMHAIAEAAWESGDPGMQYDTTINKWHTSSNTGRITASNPCSEYMSLDNSSCNLSSINLLKYLNSDGTFNVRDFIHTVDVMILAQEISVDSASYPTEKIAKTSRAFRQLGLGYANLGALFMACGIAYDSDEARHTAAGITALMTGEAYRYSAEIAKKLGPYEGYAVNKELLANDTA
;
A
#
# COMPACT_ATOMS: atom_id res chain seq x y z
N ASP A 1 27.66 13.01 10.76
CA ASP A 1 27.71 14.49 10.75
C ASP A 1 27.91 15.05 9.34
N GLU A 2 27.20 14.51 8.36
CA GLU A 2 27.33 14.96 6.98
C GLU A 2 26.51 16.22 6.74
N LYS A 3 26.90 16.96 5.69
CA LYS A 3 26.13 18.11 5.20
C LYS A 3 25.02 17.63 4.27
N PHE A 4 23.86 18.28 4.36
CA PHE A 4 22.72 18.09 3.48
C PHE A 4 22.39 19.42 2.80
N ALA A 5 22.35 19.41 1.46
CA ALA A 5 22.01 20.57 0.65
C ALA A 5 20.53 20.52 0.26
N THR A 6 19.76 21.53 0.65
CA THR A 6 18.37 21.70 0.17
C THR A 6 18.40 22.36 -1.21
N ARG A 7 17.35 22.14 -2.01
CA ARG A 7 17.23 22.69 -3.37
C ARG A 7 15.88 23.34 -3.59
N TYR A 8 15.85 24.42 -4.36
CA TYR A 8 14.59 25.01 -4.81
C TYR A 8 13.90 24.09 -5.83
N VAL A 9 12.60 23.84 -5.64
CA VAL A 9 11.84 22.91 -6.50
C VAL A 9 11.83 23.35 -7.97
N LYS A 10 11.76 24.65 -8.26
CA LYS A 10 11.66 25.18 -9.64
C LYS A 10 13.01 25.31 -10.35
N SER A 11 14.06 25.75 -9.66
CA SER A 11 15.37 26.00 -10.28
C SER A 11 16.37 24.86 -10.09
N GLY A 12 16.17 23.99 -9.10
CA GLY A 12 17.10 22.92 -8.74
C GLY A 12 18.40 23.41 -8.08
N GLU A 13 18.57 24.72 -7.96
CA GLU A 13 19.70 25.37 -7.32
C GLU A 13 19.71 25.11 -5.81
N THR A 14 20.91 25.03 -5.24
CA THR A 14 21.09 24.86 -3.79
C THR A 14 20.51 26.07 -3.06
N ALA A 15 19.52 25.82 -2.20
CA ALA A 15 18.89 26.84 -1.36
C ALA A 15 19.68 27.07 -0.05
N GLY A 16 20.38 26.04 0.43
CA GLY A 16 21.26 26.12 1.59
C GLY A 16 21.88 24.78 1.94
N GLU A 17 22.94 24.80 2.74
CA GLU A 17 23.57 23.61 3.30
C GLU A 17 23.42 23.60 4.82
N TYR A 18 23.02 22.45 5.36
CA TYR A 18 22.77 22.24 6.78
C TYR A 18 23.47 20.97 7.24
N ARG A 19 23.67 20.80 8.55
CA ARG A 19 24.08 19.50 9.08
C ARG A 19 22.86 18.58 9.07
N ALA A 20 22.98 17.40 8.46
CA ALA A 20 21.88 16.45 8.36
C ALA A 20 21.34 16.03 9.75
N ARG A 21 22.24 15.91 10.74
CA ARG A 21 21.89 15.59 12.13
C ARG A 21 20.96 16.64 12.74
N ASP A 22 21.22 17.92 12.47
CA ASP A 22 20.45 19.02 13.04
C ASP A 22 19.04 19.05 12.43
N ILE A 23 18.90 18.75 11.13
CA ILE A 23 17.59 18.56 10.47
C ILE A 23 16.82 17.40 11.12
N MET A 24 17.47 16.24 11.28
CA MET A 24 16.82 15.07 11.88
C MET A 24 16.39 15.31 13.33
N HIS A 25 17.17 16.07 14.10
CA HIS A 25 16.77 16.49 15.44
C HIS A 25 15.54 17.40 15.42
N ALA A 26 15.50 18.39 14.53
CA ALA A 26 14.33 19.27 14.40
C ALA A 26 13.05 18.49 14.02
N ILE A 27 13.16 17.50 13.12
CA ILE A 27 12.05 16.61 12.76
C ILE A 27 11.59 15.80 13.99
N ALA A 28 12.54 15.21 14.73
CA ALA A 28 12.23 14.40 15.91
C ALA A 28 11.59 15.22 17.04
N GLU A 29 12.06 16.45 17.23
CA GLU A 29 11.50 17.40 18.22
C GLU A 29 10.06 17.76 17.84
N ALA A 30 9.80 18.18 16.61
CA ALA A 30 8.45 18.48 16.14
C ALA A 30 7.50 17.27 16.27
N ALA A 31 7.98 16.07 15.91
CA ALA A 31 7.19 14.84 16.01
C ALA A 31 6.91 14.46 17.47
N TRP A 32 7.83 14.75 18.40
CA TRP A 32 7.59 14.56 19.82
C TRP A 32 6.56 15.56 20.37
N GLU A 33 6.59 16.81 19.90
CA GLU A 33 5.67 17.87 20.34
C GLU A 33 4.25 17.69 19.80
N SER A 34 4.10 17.21 18.57
CA SER A 34 2.82 17.27 17.84
C SER A 34 2.37 15.97 17.19
N GLY A 35 3.24 14.96 17.12
CA GLY A 35 3.02 13.75 16.32
C GLY A 35 3.41 13.91 14.84
N ASP A 36 3.80 15.12 14.41
CA ASP A 36 4.12 15.45 13.02
C ASP A 36 5.49 16.16 12.87
N PRO A 37 6.18 16.03 11.73
CA PRO A 37 5.74 15.29 10.53
C PRO A 37 6.01 13.79 10.63
N GLY A 38 5.17 13.00 9.95
CA GLY A 38 5.48 11.60 9.64
C GLY A 38 6.71 11.45 8.71
N MET A 39 7.20 10.22 8.58
CA MET A 39 8.36 9.89 7.74
C MET A 39 7.96 9.00 6.57
N GLN A 40 8.37 9.37 5.36
CA GLN A 40 8.19 8.56 4.15
C GLN A 40 9.53 8.35 3.45
N TYR A 41 9.86 7.10 3.15
CA TYR A 41 11.13 6.73 2.52
C TYR A 41 10.97 6.69 0.99
N ASP A 42 11.13 7.86 0.36
CA ASP A 42 10.96 8.08 -1.07
C ASP A 42 11.67 7.02 -1.97
N THR A 43 12.93 6.74 -1.67
CA THR A 43 13.74 5.78 -2.43
C THR A 43 13.19 4.36 -2.29
N THR A 44 12.77 3.97 -1.10
CA THR A 44 12.15 2.67 -0.85
C THR A 44 10.83 2.55 -1.60
N ILE A 45 9.97 3.56 -1.51
CA ILE A 45 8.67 3.58 -2.21
C ILE A 45 8.88 3.35 -3.70
N ASN A 46 9.76 4.11 -4.35
CA ASN A 46 9.95 4.01 -5.79
C ASN A 46 10.69 2.74 -6.23
N LYS A 47 11.54 2.17 -5.36
CA LYS A 47 12.22 0.89 -5.60
C LYS A 47 11.24 -0.28 -5.64
N TRP A 48 10.25 -0.29 -4.75
CA TRP A 48 9.31 -1.40 -4.60
C TRP A 48 7.99 -1.21 -5.36
N HIS A 49 7.65 0.01 -5.77
CA HIS A 49 6.36 0.24 -6.42
C HIS A 49 6.27 -0.42 -7.81
N THR A 50 5.20 -1.17 -8.03
CA THR A 50 4.86 -1.93 -9.25
C THR A 50 4.47 -1.07 -10.47
N SER A 51 4.68 0.25 -10.44
CA SER A 51 4.28 1.19 -11.51
C SER A 51 5.28 2.32 -11.72
N SER A 52 6.47 2.23 -11.11
CA SER A 52 7.46 3.30 -11.15
C SER A 52 8.09 3.50 -12.53
N ASN A 53 8.00 2.52 -13.45
CA ASN A 53 8.41 2.69 -14.85
C ASN A 53 7.44 3.58 -15.64
N THR A 54 6.17 3.67 -15.23
CA THR A 54 5.22 4.61 -15.86
C THR A 54 5.49 6.04 -15.39
N GLY A 55 5.74 6.22 -14.10
CA GLY A 55 5.96 7.53 -13.51
C GLY A 55 6.44 7.42 -12.09
N ARG A 56 7.20 8.43 -11.67
CA ARG A 56 7.72 8.51 -10.32
C ARG A 56 6.57 8.70 -9.32
N ILE A 57 6.64 8.00 -8.19
CA ILE A 57 5.69 8.14 -7.09
C ILE A 57 6.15 9.31 -6.23
N THR A 58 5.34 10.37 -6.17
CA THR A 58 5.74 11.68 -5.64
C THR A 58 5.20 11.94 -4.23
N ALA A 59 4.03 11.38 -3.91
CA ALA A 59 3.33 11.61 -2.65
C ALA A 59 2.38 10.45 -2.32
N SER A 60 1.92 10.44 -1.08
CA SER A 60 0.86 9.56 -0.60
C SER A 60 -0.51 10.23 -0.59
N ASN A 61 -1.53 9.45 -0.26
CA ASN A 61 -2.79 9.97 0.27
C ASN A 61 -2.63 10.44 1.74
N PRO A 62 -3.66 11.07 2.35
CA PRO A 62 -3.56 11.65 3.70
C PRO A 62 -3.11 10.69 4.82
N CYS A 63 -3.43 9.39 4.71
CA CYS A 63 -3.12 8.41 5.74
C CYS A 63 -1.85 7.58 5.43
N SER A 64 -1.11 7.92 4.37
CA SER A 64 0.19 7.33 3.98
C SER A 64 0.16 5.84 3.56
N GLU A 65 -0.99 5.22 3.41
CA GLU A 65 -1.17 3.81 3.02
C GLU A 65 -1.26 3.61 1.50
N TYR A 66 -1.62 4.66 0.75
CA TYR A 66 -1.74 4.62 -0.69
C TYR A 66 -0.68 5.50 -1.34
N MET A 67 0.19 4.84 -2.10
CA MET A 67 1.27 5.43 -2.88
C MET A 67 0.99 5.07 -4.33
N SER A 68 0.80 6.05 -5.21
CA SER A 68 0.64 5.76 -6.63
C SER A 68 0.91 6.95 -7.54
N LEU A 69 0.71 6.74 -8.84
CA LEU A 69 0.95 7.74 -9.88
C LEU A 69 0.13 9.02 -9.64
N ASP A 70 0.67 10.16 -10.06
CA ASP A 70 -0.04 11.43 -9.99
C ASP A 70 -1.41 11.36 -10.68
N ASN A 71 -2.39 12.02 -10.08
CA ASN A 71 -3.80 11.98 -10.51
C ASN A 71 -4.37 10.56 -10.49
N SER A 72 -4.02 9.71 -9.53
CA SER A 72 -4.73 8.46 -9.29
C SER A 72 -5.79 8.58 -8.19
N SER A 73 -6.56 7.51 -7.98
CA SER A 73 -7.56 7.43 -6.91
C SER A 73 -7.43 6.15 -6.10
N CYS A 74 -7.91 6.22 -4.87
CA CYS A 74 -7.78 5.18 -3.88
C CYS A 74 -9.11 4.41 -3.75
N ASN A 75 -9.11 3.12 -4.12
CA ASN A 75 -10.24 2.22 -3.92
C ASN A 75 -9.89 1.22 -2.82
N LEU A 76 -10.33 1.50 -1.59
CA LEU A 76 -9.94 0.73 -0.40
C LEU A 76 -11.07 -0.13 0.15
N SER A 77 -10.71 -1.32 0.63
CA SER A 77 -11.57 -2.15 1.46
C SER A 77 -10.77 -2.82 2.58
N SER A 78 -11.45 -3.30 3.62
CA SER A 78 -10.80 -3.96 4.76
C SER A 78 -11.58 -5.18 5.22
N ILE A 79 -10.91 -6.32 5.31
CA ILE A 79 -11.47 -7.57 5.79
C ILE A 79 -11.35 -7.63 7.32
N ASN A 80 -12.45 -7.91 8.03
CA ASN A 80 -12.43 -8.09 9.47
C ASN A 80 -11.90 -9.49 9.86
N LEU A 81 -10.66 -9.56 10.37
CA LEU A 81 -9.99 -10.83 10.66
C LEU A 81 -10.69 -11.68 11.74
N LEU A 82 -11.40 -11.05 12.68
CA LEU A 82 -12.13 -11.79 13.73
C LEU A 82 -13.24 -12.69 13.18
N LYS A 83 -13.76 -12.42 11.98
CA LYS A 83 -14.78 -13.26 11.34
C LYS A 83 -14.25 -14.63 10.92
N TYR A 84 -12.93 -14.80 10.87
CA TYR A 84 -12.26 -16.03 10.47
C TYR A 84 -11.65 -16.77 11.66
N LEU A 85 -11.90 -16.32 12.90
CA LEU A 85 -11.51 -17.07 14.09
C LEU A 85 -12.58 -18.12 14.40
N ASN A 86 -12.21 -19.40 14.32
CA ASN A 86 -13.08 -20.51 14.68
C ASN A 86 -13.20 -20.65 16.21
N SER A 87 -14.23 -21.37 16.67
CA SER A 87 -14.46 -21.61 18.10
C SER A 87 -13.36 -22.45 18.76
N ASP A 88 -12.56 -23.19 17.99
CA ASP A 88 -11.40 -23.95 18.46
C ASP A 88 -10.10 -23.13 18.47
N GLY A 89 -10.17 -21.83 18.15
CA GLY A 89 -9.01 -20.93 18.09
C GLY A 89 -8.23 -20.97 16.78
N THR A 90 -8.62 -21.81 15.81
CA THR A 90 -7.95 -21.87 14.50
C THR A 90 -8.42 -20.76 13.56
N PHE A 91 -7.57 -20.39 12.59
CA PHE A 91 -7.91 -19.41 11.56
C PHE A 91 -8.52 -20.09 10.33
N ASN A 92 -9.71 -19.67 9.92
CA ASN A 92 -10.43 -20.18 8.75
C ASN A 92 -9.85 -19.59 7.45
N VAL A 93 -8.75 -20.19 7.01
CA VAL A 93 -8.01 -19.83 5.79
C VAL A 93 -8.89 -19.90 4.54
N ARG A 94 -9.75 -20.92 4.43
CA ARG A 94 -10.57 -21.17 3.24
C ARG A 94 -11.54 -20.02 2.99
N ASP A 95 -12.29 -19.61 4.01
CA ASP A 95 -13.28 -18.55 3.86
C ASP A 95 -12.62 -17.17 3.74
N PHE A 96 -11.44 -17.00 4.34
CA PHE A 96 -10.62 -15.80 4.16
C PHE A 96 -10.19 -15.62 2.70
N ILE A 97 -9.61 -16.67 2.10
CA ILE A 97 -9.27 -16.72 0.67
C ILE A 97 -10.48 -16.39 -0.21
N HIS A 98 -11.62 -17.03 0.05
CA HIS A 98 -12.83 -16.74 -0.72
C HIS A 98 -13.27 -15.28 -0.61
N THR A 99 -13.11 -14.67 0.56
CA THR A 99 -13.43 -13.24 0.74
C THR A 99 -12.47 -12.34 -0.04
N VAL A 100 -11.17 -12.68 -0.09
CA VAL A 100 -10.20 -11.95 -0.91
C VAL A 100 -10.64 -11.93 -2.37
N ASP A 101 -11.00 -13.08 -2.95
CA ASP A 101 -11.51 -13.18 -4.33
C ASP A 101 -12.71 -12.26 -4.58
N VAL A 102 -13.70 -12.32 -3.67
CA VAL A 102 -14.93 -11.53 -3.79
C VAL A 102 -14.63 -10.03 -3.68
N MET A 103 -13.76 -9.61 -2.75
CA MET A 103 -13.40 -8.21 -2.57
C MET A 103 -12.59 -7.66 -3.76
N ILE A 104 -11.63 -8.42 -4.29
CA ILE A 104 -10.89 -8.02 -5.49
C ILE A 104 -11.85 -7.83 -6.67
N LEU A 105 -12.79 -8.75 -6.89
CA LEU A 105 -13.81 -8.58 -7.93
C LEU A 105 -14.67 -7.34 -7.71
N ALA A 106 -15.14 -7.13 -6.47
CA ALA A 106 -16.04 -6.02 -6.15
C ALA A 106 -15.34 -4.66 -6.32
N GLN A 107 -14.08 -4.56 -5.87
CA GLN A 107 -13.26 -3.38 -6.04
C GLN A 107 -12.98 -3.11 -7.53
N GLU A 108 -12.64 -4.15 -8.30
CA GLU A 108 -12.45 -4.05 -9.75
C GLU A 108 -13.68 -3.48 -10.48
N ILE A 109 -14.87 -3.99 -10.17
CA ILE A 109 -16.15 -3.49 -10.73
C ILE A 109 -16.39 -2.02 -10.34
N SER A 110 -15.98 -1.64 -9.13
CA SER A 110 -16.19 -0.29 -8.61
C SER A 110 -15.33 0.75 -9.32
N VAL A 111 -14.15 0.39 -9.85
CA VAL A 111 -13.28 1.32 -10.60
C VAL A 111 -13.99 1.88 -11.83
N ASP A 112 -14.67 1.03 -12.59
CA ASP A 112 -15.36 1.42 -13.82
C ASP A 112 -16.70 2.13 -13.52
N SER A 113 -17.34 1.78 -12.40
CA SER A 113 -18.60 2.40 -11.95
C SER A 113 -18.41 3.73 -11.23
N ALA A 114 -17.17 4.09 -10.87
CA ALA A 114 -16.87 5.30 -10.12
C ALA A 114 -16.97 6.57 -10.97
N SER A 115 -17.42 7.65 -10.34
CA SER A 115 -17.32 9.02 -10.87
C SER A 115 -16.10 9.70 -10.28
N TYR A 116 -15.28 10.32 -11.14
CA TYR A 116 -14.04 10.97 -10.71
C TYR A 116 -14.15 12.49 -10.81
N PRO A 117 -13.50 13.25 -9.89
CA PRO A 117 -13.64 14.70 -9.82
C PRO A 117 -12.96 15.44 -10.98
N THR A 118 -11.98 14.84 -11.64
CA THR A 118 -11.33 15.41 -12.84
C THR A 118 -11.10 14.34 -13.89
N GLU A 119 -11.03 14.75 -15.15
CA GLU A 119 -10.73 13.85 -16.29
C GLU A 119 -9.35 13.20 -16.15
N LYS A 120 -8.35 13.93 -15.65
CA LYS A 120 -7.02 13.39 -15.39
C LYS A 120 -7.07 12.23 -14.40
N ILE A 121 -7.85 12.39 -13.32
CA ILE A 121 -8.04 11.34 -12.32
C ILE A 121 -8.78 10.15 -12.91
N ALA A 122 -9.83 10.40 -13.70
CA ALA A 122 -10.58 9.34 -14.38
C ALA A 122 -9.69 8.50 -15.29
N LYS A 123 -8.84 9.17 -16.09
CA LYS A 123 -7.95 8.51 -17.04
C LYS A 123 -6.94 7.61 -16.34
N THR A 124 -6.19 8.13 -15.38
CA THR A 124 -5.18 7.32 -14.66
C THR A 124 -5.84 6.18 -13.89
N SER A 125 -6.95 6.45 -13.17
CA SER A 125 -7.61 5.43 -12.34
C SER A 125 -8.16 4.26 -13.18
N ARG A 126 -8.76 4.54 -14.35
CA ARG A 126 -9.21 3.49 -15.27
C ARG A 126 -8.07 2.76 -15.97
N ALA A 127 -6.98 3.47 -16.31
CA ALA A 127 -5.82 2.87 -16.97
C ALA A 127 -5.03 1.94 -16.04
N PHE A 128 -4.93 2.28 -14.74
CA PHE A 128 -4.13 1.54 -13.76
C PHE A 128 -4.93 0.64 -12.82
N ARG A 129 -6.25 0.84 -12.71
CA ARG A 129 -7.18 -0.02 -11.96
C ARG A 129 -6.67 -0.32 -10.53
N GLN A 130 -6.12 0.69 -9.84
CA GLN A 130 -5.48 0.48 -8.54
C GLN A 130 -6.50 0.09 -7.47
N LEU A 131 -6.21 -0.99 -6.76
CA LEU A 131 -7.02 -1.51 -5.65
C LEU A 131 -6.16 -1.53 -4.38
N GLY A 132 -6.78 -1.22 -3.25
CA GLY A 132 -6.17 -1.44 -1.93
C GLY A 132 -7.05 -2.36 -1.10
N LEU A 133 -6.60 -3.59 -0.91
CA LEU A 133 -7.23 -4.56 -0.01
C LEU A 133 -6.39 -4.66 1.25
N GLY A 134 -7.00 -4.34 2.39
CA GLY A 134 -6.38 -4.47 3.71
C GLY A 134 -7.20 -5.35 4.64
N TYR A 135 -6.80 -5.34 5.91
CA TYR A 135 -7.54 -6.01 6.97
C TYR A 135 -7.63 -5.15 8.22
N ALA A 136 -8.66 -5.42 9.03
CA ALA A 136 -8.90 -4.78 10.31
C ALA A 136 -8.94 -5.83 11.43
N ASN A 137 -8.88 -5.35 12.68
CA ASN A 137 -8.98 -6.17 13.89
C ASN A 137 -7.85 -7.21 14.10
N LEU A 138 -6.64 -6.96 13.57
CA LEU A 138 -5.47 -7.81 13.86
C LEU A 138 -5.17 -7.89 15.36
N GLY A 139 -5.19 -6.77 16.07
CA GLY A 139 -4.97 -6.76 17.52
C GLY A 139 -6.07 -7.50 18.28
N ALA A 140 -7.33 -7.40 17.84
CA ALA A 140 -8.43 -8.12 18.46
C ALA A 140 -8.37 -9.63 18.23
N LEU A 141 -7.90 -10.06 17.04
CA LEU A 141 -7.59 -11.46 16.76
C LEU A 141 -6.53 -11.97 17.75
N PHE A 142 -5.43 -11.24 17.94
CA PHE A 142 -4.38 -11.64 18.87
C PHE A 142 -4.86 -11.68 20.32
N MET A 143 -5.65 -10.70 20.76
CA MET A 143 -6.26 -10.74 22.09
C MET A 143 -7.15 -11.97 22.28
N ALA A 144 -7.96 -12.32 21.29
CA ALA A 144 -8.83 -13.50 21.36
C ALA A 144 -8.04 -14.82 21.38
N CYS A 145 -6.88 -14.87 20.72
CA CYS A 145 -5.98 -16.03 20.73
C CYS A 145 -5.04 -16.06 21.94
N GLY A 146 -5.04 -15.04 22.81
CA GLY A 146 -4.09 -14.93 23.93
C GLY A 146 -2.64 -14.67 23.49
N ILE A 147 -2.44 -14.11 22.29
CA ILE A 147 -1.12 -13.80 21.73
C ILE A 147 -0.76 -12.35 22.06
N ALA A 148 0.43 -12.14 22.65
CA ALA A 148 0.94 -10.80 22.92
C ALA A 148 1.30 -10.09 21.60
N TYR A 149 0.82 -8.86 21.40
CA TYR A 149 0.96 -8.13 20.13
C TYR A 149 2.44 -7.86 19.76
N ASP A 150 3.31 -7.68 20.75
CA ASP A 150 4.74 -7.41 20.60
C ASP A 150 5.61 -8.68 20.54
N SER A 151 5.00 -9.86 20.44
CA SER A 151 5.70 -11.14 20.33
C SER A 151 6.15 -11.47 18.90
N ASP A 152 7.13 -12.39 18.79
CA ASP A 152 7.52 -12.96 17.50
C ASP A 152 6.37 -13.75 16.87
N GLU A 153 5.55 -14.41 17.69
CA GLU A 153 4.36 -15.12 17.24
C GLU A 153 3.39 -14.18 16.53
N ALA A 154 3.03 -13.04 17.14
CA ALA A 154 2.18 -12.04 16.52
C ALA A 154 2.75 -11.51 15.19
N ARG A 155 4.06 -11.24 15.14
CA ARG A 155 4.74 -10.81 13.90
C ARG A 155 4.66 -11.87 12.80
N HIS A 156 4.92 -13.14 13.13
CA HIS A 156 4.84 -14.24 12.17
C HIS A 156 3.40 -14.48 11.70
N THR A 157 2.41 -14.43 12.59
CA THR A 157 1.00 -14.58 12.21
C THR A 157 0.54 -13.45 11.31
N ALA A 158 0.89 -12.20 11.64
CA ALA A 158 0.58 -11.04 10.79
C ALA A 158 1.22 -11.18 9.40
N ALA A 159 2.50 -11.57 9.34
CA ALA A 159 3.19 -11.81 8.08
C ALA A 159 2.53 -12.91 7.25
N GLY A 160 2.11 -14.02 7.89
CA GLY A 160 1.41 -15.12 7.22
C GLY A 160 0.04 -14.70 6.65
N ILE A 161 -0.75 -13.93 7.41
CA ILE A 161 -2.04 -13.41 6.94
C ILE A 161 -1.84 -12.46 5.75
N THR A 162 -0.88 -11.54 5.84
CA THR A 162 -0.56 -10.61 4.76
C THR A 162 -0.07 -11.33 3.51
N ALA A 163 0.87 -12.27 3.65
CA ALA A 163 1.38 -13.05 2.52
C ALA A 163 0.28 -13.85 1.82
N LEU A 164 -0.61 -14.47 2.59
CA LEU A 164 -1.76 -15.18 2.06
C LEU A 164 -2.71 -14.25 1.30
N MET A 165 -3.05 -13.10 1.88
CA MET A 165 -3.93 -12.11 1.26
C MET A 165 -3.32 -11.56 -0.03
N THR A 166 -2.04 -11.20 -0.02
CA THR A 166 -1.32 -10.67 -1.19
C THR A 166 -1.23 -11.70 -2.31
N GLY A 167 -0.81 -12.93 -2.00
CA GLY A 167 -0.71 -14.00 -2.98
C GLY A 167 -2.05 -14.31 -3.64
N GLU A 168 -3.12 -14.37 -2.84
CA GLU A 168 -4.45 -14.64 -3.36
C GLU A 168 -5.01 -13.47 -4.17
N ALA A 169 -4.80 -12.22 -3.72
CA ALA A 169 -5.20 -11.03 -4.46
C ALA A 169 -4.54 -10.98 -5.84
N TYR A 170 -3.24 -11.28 -5.93
CA TYR A 170 -2.54 -11.34 -7.22
C TYR A 170 -3.01 -12.51 -8.09
N ARG A 171 -3.22 -13.70 -7.50
CA ARG A 171 -3.77 -14.85 -8.22
C ARG A 171 -5.12 -14.50 -8.85
N TYR A 172 -6.04 -13.90 -8.10
CA TYR A 172 -7.37 -13.58 -8.59
C TYR A 172 -7.37 -12.39 -9.57
N SER A 173 -6.51 -11.39 -9.36
CA SER A 173 -6.27 -10.32 -10.33
C SER A 173 -5.80 -10.88 -11.69
N ALA A 174 -4.92 -11.89 -11.69
CA ALA A 174 -4.52 -12.58 -12.91
C ALA A 174 -5.68 -13.35 -13.58
N GLU A 175 -6.60 -13.94 -12.82
CA GLU A 175 -7.81 -14.57 -13.37
C GLU A 175 -8.77 -13.55 -14.01
N ILE A 176 -8.90 -12.36 -13.44
CA ILE A 176 -9.64 -11.25 -14.04
C ILE A 176 -8.98 -10.82 -15.36
N ALA A 177 -7.65 -10.64 -15.35
CA ALA A 177 -6.89 -10.24 -16.53
C ALA A 177 -6.97 -11.25 -17.68
N LYS A 178 -7.10 -12.56 -17.40
CA LYS A 178 -7.35 -13.58 -18.45
C LYS A 178 -8.65 -13.34 -19.20
N LYS A 179 -9.67 -12.75 -18.56
CA LYS A 179 -10.99 -12.51 -19.15
C LYS A 179 -11.15 -11.13 -19.75
N LEU A 180 -10.61 -10.10 -19.09
CA LEU A 180 -10.81 -8.70 -19.47
C LEU A 180 -9.57 -8.07 -20.14
N GLY A 181 -8.44 -8.75 -20.11
CA GLY A 181 -7.13 -8.18 -20.42
C GLY A 181 -6.48 -7.54 -19.18
N PRO A 182 -5.15 -7.38 -19.18
CA PRO A 182 -4.46 -6.65 -18.12
C PRO A 182 -4.76 -5.14 -18.19
N TYR A 183 -4.49 -4.42 -17.10
CA TYR A 183 -4.54 -2.96 -17.09
C TYR A 183 -3.56 -2.34 -18.10
N GLU A 184 -3.82 -1.12 -18.59
CA GLU A 184 -3.10 -0.51 -19.71
C GLU A 184 -1.58 -0.39 -19.47
N GLY A 185 -1.18 -0.14 -18.21
CA GLY A 185 0.21 0.02 -17.81
C GLY A 185 0.99 -1.30 -17.61
N TYR A 186 0.37 -2.47 -17.75
CA TYR A 186 0.99 -3.75 -17.40
C TYR A 186 2.27 -4.04 -18.19
N ALA A 187 2.25 -3.85 -19.52
CA ALA A 187 3.38 -4.22 -20.38
C ALA A 187 4.68 -3.48 -20.02
N VAL A 188 4.56 -2.24 -19.54
CA VAL A 188 5.70 -1.38 -19.13
C VAL A 188 6.22 -1.76 -17.74
N ASN A 189 5.38 -2.35 -16.90
CA ASN A 189 5.67 -2.61 -15.49
C ASN A 189 5.82 -4.08 -15.12
N LYS A 190 5.58 -5.02 -16.05
CA LYS A 190 5.57 -6.47 -15.79
C LYS A 190 6.82 -7.01 -15.09
N GLU A 191 7.99 -6.45 -15.36
CA GLU A 191 9.25 -6.87 -14.71
C GLU A 191 9.31 -6.45 -13.24
N LEU A 192 8.73 -5.30 -12.88
CA LEU A 192 8.61 -4.87 -11.49
C LEU A 192 7.61 -5.75 -10.72
N LEU A 193 6.50 -6.11 -11.35
CA LEU A 193 5.50 -7.02 -10.79
C LEU A 193 6.06 -8.42 -10.53
N ALA A 194 6.87 -8.95 -11.45
CA ALA A 194 7.50 -10.26 -11.28
C ALA A 194 8.43 -10.31 -10.04
N ASN A 195 9.10 -9.19 -9.73
CA ASN A 195 9.96 -9.06 -8.56
C ASN A 195 9.19 -8.79 -7.25
N ASP A 196 7.92 -8.41 -7.32
CA ASP A 196 7.03 -8.22 -6.15
C ASP A 196 6.33 -9.53 -5.73
N THR A 197 6.24 -10.50 -6.65
CA THR A 197 5.68 -11.84 -6.42
C THR A 197 6.70 -12.92 -6.06
N ALA A 198 8.00 -12.56 -5.96
CA ALA A 198 9.12 -13.46 -5.66
C ALA A 198 9.66 -13.23 -4.24
#